data_AF-A0A5N4D0H1-F1
#
_entry.id   AF-A0A5N4D0H1-F1
#
_cell.length_a   1.000
_cell.length_b   1.000
_cell.length_c   1.000
_cell.angle_alpha   90.00
_cell.angle_beta   90.00
_cell.angle_gamma   90.00
#
_symmetry.space_group_name_H-M   'P 1'
#
loop_
_entity.id
_entity.type
_entity.pdbx_description
1 polymer ?
#
loop_
_entity_poly.entity_id
_entity_poly.type
_entity_poly.pdbx_seq_one_letter_code
_entity_poly.pdbx_strand_id
1 'polypeptide(L)'
;MPIPQAMALCHDIGYTEMQLPNLLDHDTTAEAIQQSASWLPLLARECHPDARLFLCSLFAPVCLDRVIYPCRSLCEAVRASCAPVMACYGYPWPAILHCGRFPTGHGLCVAAVSNGSRPSRPPVKVRLSRRNGSSSGPSDCDLDSRLEVLKAGPLSPGELAPTLRRWLQLDATCVHNLLRGRHAGTYVLCGENWDVSLADALLLPTNSNTLH
;
A
#
# COMPACT_ATOMS: atom_id res chain seq x y z
N MET A 1 20.83 -2.94 -20.45
CA MET A 1 21.85 -3.46 -19.50
C MET A 1 21.18 -4.43 -18.53
N PRO A 2 21.87 -5.48 -18.03
CA PRO A 2 21.22 -6.48 -17.18
C PRO A 2 20.73 -5.92 -15.84
N ILE A 3 19.58 -6.39 -15.35
CA ILE A 3 19.08 -6.10 -14.00
C ILE A 3 19.94 -6.89 -12.99
N PRO A 4 20.65 -6.22 -12.06
CA PRO A 4 21.50 -6.91 -11.09
C PRO A 4 20.68 -7.80 -10.15
N GLN A 5 21.19 -8.98 -9.81
CA GLN A 5 20.56 -9.87 -8.81
C GLN A 5 20.40 -9.20 -7.44
N ALA A 6 21.30 -8.27 -7.11
CA ALA A 6 21.21 -7.46 -5.90
C ALA A 6 20.01 -6.49 -5.87
N MET A 7 19.38 -6.20 -7.01
CA MET A 7 18.17 -5.36 -7.09
C MET A 7 16.93 -6.19 -6.71
N ALA A 8 16.80 -6.52 -5.42
CA ALA A 8 15.74 -7.39 -4.90
C ALA A 8 14.32 -6.94 -5.29
N LEU A 9 14.10 -5.64 -5.52
CA LEU A 9 12.82 -5.11 -5.98
C LEU A 9 12.42 -5.68 -7.36
N CYS A 10 13.36 -5.74 -8.30
CA CYS A 10 13.09 -5.90 -9.73
C CYS A 10 13.82 -7.05 -10.42
N HIS A 11 14.59 -7.84 -9.68
CA HIS A 11 15.10 -9.11 -10.21
C HIS A 11 13.92 -10.07 -10.50
N ASP A 12 13.98 -10.81 -11.61
CA ASP A 12 12.98 -11.80 -12.04
C ASP A 12 11.54 -11.28 -12.23
N ILE A 13 11.38 -10.09 -12.83
CA ILE A 13 10.06 -9.48 -13.11
C ILE A 13 9.51 -9.76 -14.51
N GLY A 14 10.07 -10.74 -15.22
CA GLY A 14 9.64 -11.15 -16.57
C GLY A 14 10.47 -10.59 -17.72
N TYR A 15 11.44 -9.71 -17.43
CA TYR A 15 12.51 -9.31 -18.35
C TYR A 15 13.82 -9.17 -17.57
N THR A 16 14.94 -9.22 -18.29
CA THR A 16 16.28 -9.29 -17.69
C THR A 16 17.11 -8.04 -17.91
N GLU A 17 16.65 -7.10 -18.75
CA GLU A 17 17.39 -5.89 -19.10
C GLU A 17 16.62 -4.61 -18.82
N MET A 18 17.32 -3.64 -18.24
CA MET A 18 16.82 -2.30 -17.94
C MET A 18 17.65 -1.21 -18.62
N GLN A 19 17.13 0.02 -18.59
CA GLN A 19 17.80 1.24 -19.03
C GLN A 19 18.19 2.14 -17.86
N LEU A 20 19.32 2.84 -18.00
CA LEU A 20 19.72 4.00 -17.17
C LEU A 20 19.94 5.24 -18.07
N PRO A 21 19.71 6.46 -17.56
CA PRO A 21 19.08 6.76 -16.26
C PRO A 21 17.64 6.22 -16.21
N ASN A 22 17.21 5.78 -15.03
CA ASN A 22 15.83 5.30 -14.86
C ASN A 22 14.85 6.46 -14.70
N LEU A 23 13.54 6.17 -14.58
CA LEU A 23 12.49 7.20 -14.51
C LEU A 23 12.46 8.00 -13.20
N LEU A 24 13.40 7.72 -12.29
CA LEU A 24 13.62 8.42 -11.04
C LEU A 24 14.97 9.15 -11.03
N ASP A 25 15.57 9.32 -12.22
CA ASP A 25 16.83 10.04 -12.44
C ASP A 25 18.06 9.43 -11.74
N HIS A 26 18.03 8.13 -11.44
CA HIS A 26 19.23 7.44 -10.98
C HIS A 26 20.13 7.11 -12.18
N ASP A 27 21.38 7.57 -12.14
CA ASP A 27 22.34 7.39 -13.24
C ASP A 27 23.13 6.08 -13.14
N THR A 28 23.15 5.48 -11.95
CA THR A 28 23.94 4.26 -11.67
C THR A 28 23.08 3.14 -11.12
N THR A 29 23.49 1.89 -11.40
CA THR A 29 22.83 0.72 -10.82
C THR A 29 22.96 0.67 -9.30
N ALA A 30 24.11 1.11 -8.75
CA ALA A 30 24.32 1.15 -7.31
C ALA A 30 23.29 2.05 -6.61
N GLU A 31 23.05 3.23 -7.16
CA GLU A 31 22.05 4.17 -6.66
C GLU A 31 20.63 3.59 -6.78
N ALA A 32 20.28 3.05 -7.95
CA ALA A 32 18.98 2.43 -8.17
C ALA A 32 18.74 1.25 -7.20
N ILE A 33 19.75 0.40 -6.96
CA ILE A 33 19.68 -0.70 -5.98
C ILE A 33 19.42 -0.14 -4.58
N GLN A 34 20.23 0.82 -4.14
CA GLN A 34 20.14 1.39 -2.79
C GLN A 34 18.76 2.02 -2.53
N GLN A 35 18.26 2.82 -3.47
CA GLN A 35 16.97 3.51 -3.33
C GLN A 35 15.78 2.55 -3.49
N SER A 36 15.89 1.54 -4.35
CA SER A 36 14.84 0.54 -4.54
C SER A 36 14.59 -0.30 -3.27
N ALA A 37 15.63 -0.57 -2.48
CA ALA A 37 15.55 -1.39 -1.27
C ALA A 37 14.61 -0.79 -0.21
N SER A 38 14.49 0.54 -0.15
CA SER A 38 13.59 1.24 0.78
C SER A 38 12.11 0.95 0.55
N TRP A 39 11.74 0.38 -0.62
CA TRP A 39 10.37 0.02 -0.96
C TRP A 39 9.99 -1.41 -0.58
N LEU A 40 10.97 -2.27 -0.25
CA LEU A 40 10.73 -3.67 0.10
C LEU A 40 9.80 -3.84 1.33
N PRO A 41 9.91 -3.03 2.40
CA PRO A 41 8.98 -3.13 3.53
C PRO A 41 7.52 -2.87 3.13
N LEU A 42 7.27 -1.97 2.18
CA LEU A 42 5.91 -1.70 1.68
C LEU A 42 5.40 -2.88 0.83
N LEU A 43 6.22 -3.47 -0.02
CA LEU A 43 5.84 -4.65 -0.80
C LEU A 43 5.57 -5.87 0.06
N ALA A 44 6.29 -6.02 1.18
CA ALA A 44 6.03 -7.07 2.16
C ALA A 44 4.67 -6.90 2.88
N ARG A 45 4.03 -5.72 2.74
CA ARG A 45 2.64 -5.51 3.16
C ARG A 45 1.63 -5.87 2.09
N GLU A 46 2.07 -6.23 0.88
CA GLU A 46 1.25 -6.69 -0.24
C GLU A 46 0.02 -5.81 -0.52
N CYS A 47 0.11 -4.50 -0.25
CA CYS A 47 -1.01 -3.55 -0.31
C CYS A 47 -1.70 -3.44 -1.70
N HIS A 48 -1.03 -3.87 -2.77
CA HIS A 48 -1.61 -3.95 -4.09
C HIS A 48 -0.86 -4.99 -4.94
N PRO A 49 -1.54 -5.86 -5.71
CA PRO A 49 -0.89 -6.89 -6.52
C PRO A 49 0.08 -6.31 -7.57
N ASP A 50 -0.28 -5.20 -8.22
CA ASP A 50 0.58 -4.51 -9.19
C ASP A 50 1.58 -3.51 -8.55
N ALA A 51 1.73 -3.44 -7.22
CA ALA A 51 2.66 -2.48 -6.60
C ALA A 51 4.11 -2.69 -7.05
N ARG A 52 4.54 -3.95 -7.12
CA ARG A 52 5.88 -4.32 -7.60
C ARG A 52 6.07 -3.96 -9.07
N LEU A 53 5.07 -4.24 -9.92
CA LEU A 53 5.07 -3.87 -11.33
C LEU A 53 5.22 -2.35 -11.51
N PHE A 54 4.41 -1.57 -10.78
CA PHE A 54 4.45 -0.12 -10.82
C PHE A 54 5.84 0.42 -10.43
N LEU A 55 6.40 -0.02 -9.30
CA LEU A 55 7.72 0.42 -8.87
C LEU A 55 8.83 0.02 -9.84
N CYS A 56 8.80 -1.21 -10.38
CA CYS A 56 9.80 -1.65 -11.32
C CYS A 56 9.72 -0.97 -12.68
N SER A 57 8.53 -0.54 -13.12
CA SER A 57 8.41 0.30 -14.30
C SER A 57 9.19 1.63 -14.17
N LEU A 58 9.46 2.07 -12.93
CA LEU A 58 10.20 3.30 -12.64
C LEU A 58 11.68 3.05 -12.34
N PHE A 59 11.98 2.06 -11.48
CA PHE A 59 13.34 1.75 -11.03
C PHE A 59 14.16 0.97 -12.06
N ALA A 60 13.51 0.09 -12.82
CA ALA A 60 14.14 -0.81 -13.77
C ALA A 60 13.39 -0.81 -15.10
N PRO A 61 13.16 0.34 -15.76
CA PRO A 61 12.36 0.40 -16.99
C PRO A 61 12.93 -0.52 -18.06
N VAL A 62 12.05 -1.21 -18.79
CA VAL A 62 12.43 -2.14 -19.86
C VAL A 62 13.33 -1.46 -20.90
N CYS A 63 14.37 -2.16 -21.34
CA CYS A 63 15.31 -1.64 -22.33
C CYS A 63 14.66 -1.64 -23.75
N LEU A 64 14.11 -0.50 -24.16
CA LEU A 64 13.50 -0.27 -25.49
C LEU A 64 13.99 1.05 -26.08
N ASP A 65 13.85 1.25 -27.40
CA ASP A 65 14.22 2.51 -28.09
C ASP A 65 13.41 3.74 -27.64
N ARG A 66 12.32 3.50 -26.91
CA ARG A 66 11.45 4.53 -26.35
C ARG A 66 11.17 4.25 -24.89
N VAL A 67 11.06 5.31 -24.11
CA VAL A 67 10.70 5.23 -22.69
C VAL A 67 9.21 4.95 -22.54
N ILE A 68 8.87 3.91 -21.78
CA ILE A 68 7.48 3.55 -21.45
C ILE A 68 7.21 3.88 -19.99
N TYR A 69 6.30 4.81 -19.74
CA TYR A 69 5.86 5.17 -18.40
C TYR A 69 4.77 4.20 -17.90
N PRO A 70 4.56 4.05 -16.59
CA PRO A 70 3.33 3.46 -16.07
C PRO A 70 2.13 4.31 -16.47
N CYS A 71 0.99 3.68 -16.72
CA CYS A 71 -0.26 4.39 -16.96
C CYS A 71 -0.71 5.13 -15.69
N ARG A 72 -1.36 6.29 -15.83
CA ARG A 72 -1.92 7.02 -14.68
C ARG A 72 -2.87 6.16 -13.86
N SER A 73 -3.71 5.37 -14.51
CA SER A 73 -4.64 4.44 -13.85
C SER A 73 -3.95 3.41 -12.97
N LEU A 74 -2.80 2.86 -13.40
CA LEU A 74 -2.00 1.94 -12.59
C LEU A 74 -1.45 2.65 -11.35
N CYS A 75 -0.89 3.86 -11.51
CA CYS A 75 -0.41 4.65 -10.38
C CYS A 75 -1.52 4.97 -9.38
N GLU A 76 -2.69 5.40 -9.86
CA GLU A 76 -3.81 5.77 -9.00
C GLU A 76 -4.34 4.57 -8.21
N ALA A 77 -4.45 3.40 -8.85
CA ALA A 77 -4.84 2.17 -8.18
C ALA A 77 -3.83 1.77 -7.08
N VAL A 78 -2.54 1.73 -7.40
CA VAL A 78 -1.47 1.41 -6.43
C VAL A 78 -1.42 2.45 -5.32
N ARG A 79 -1.53 3.75 -5.62
CA ARG A 79 -1.54 4.83 -4.63
C ARG A 79 -2.75 4.70 -3.70
N ALA A 80 -3.93 4.44 -4.23
CA ALA A 80 -5.15 4.31 -3.44
C ALA A 80 -5.01 3.20 -2.39
N SER A 81 -4.37 2.09 -2.74
CA SER A 81 -4.18 0.98 -1.83
C SER A 81 -2.92 1.07 -0.96
N CYS A 82 -1.82 1.66 -1.43
CA CYS A 82 -0.54 1.64 -0.68
C CYS A 82 -0.24 2.94 0.09
N ALA A 83 -0.75 4.10 -0.34
CA ALA A 83 -0.50 5.36 0.36
C ALA A 83 -1.01 5.38 1.81
N PRO A 84 -2.18 4.80 2.14
CA PRO A 84 -2.62 4.77 3.54
C PRO A 84 -1.80 3.80 4.41
N VAL A 85 -1.24 2.72 3.85
CA VAL A 85 -0.23 1.90 4.55
C VAL A 85 0.97 2.76 4.92
N MET A 86 1.54 3.50 3.96
CA MET A 86 2.68 4.39 4.22
C MET A 86 2.35 5.44 5.29
N ALA A 87 1.16 6.05 5.20
CA ALA A 87 0.71 7.06 6.16
C ALA A 87 0.62 6.50 7.58
N CYS A 88 0.24 5.23 7.75
CA CYS A 88 0.21 4.57 9.05
C CYS A 88 1.58 4.52 9.75
N TYR A 89 2.65 4.51 8.95
CA TYR A 89 4.03 4.53 9.42
C TYR A 89 4.64 5.94 9.42
N GLY A 90 3.84 6.98 9.18
CA GLY A 90 4.28 8.38 9.17
C GLY A 90 4.95 8.81 7.85
N TYR A 91 4.84 8.01 6.79
CA TYR A 91 5.41 8.33 5.48
C TYR A 91 4.31 8.81 4.52
N PRO A 92 4.42 10.02 3.95
CA PRO A 92 3.50 10.46 2.91
C PRO A 92 3.78 9.73 1.59
N TRP A 93 2.78 9.67 0.71
CA TRP A 93 3.02 9.27 -0.68
C TRP A 93 3.96 10.30 -1.33
N PRO A 94 5.14 9.89 -1.85
CA PRO A 94 6.16 10.85 -2.25
C PRO A 94 5.78 11.56 -3.56
N ALA A 95 6.14 12.84 -3.66
CA ALA A 95 5.84 13.67 -4.82
C ALA A 95 6.45 13.13 -6.12
N ILE A 96 7.57 12.41 -6.03
CA ILE A 96 8.20 11.77 -7.19
C ILE A 96 7.27 10.75 -7.87
N LEU A 97 6.36 10.13 -7.11
CA LEU A 97 5.34 9.18 -7.57
C LEU A 97 3.96 9.82 -7.76
N HIS A 98 3.88 11.15 -7.91
CA HIS A 98 2.61 11.82 -8.13
C HIS A 98 1.99 11.41 -9.47
N CYS A 99 0.78 10.82 -9.44
CA CYS A 99 0.19 10.18 -10.62
C CYS A 99 -0.10 11.15 -11.79
N GLY A 100 -0.21 12.45 -11.52
CA GLY A 100 -0.35 13.48 -12.56
C GLY A 100 0.84 13.54 -13.54
N ARG A 101 2.01 12.98 -13.16
CA ARG A 101 3.20 12.88 -14.03
C ARG A 101 3.05 11.81 -15.11
N PHE A 102 2.08 10.90 -14.97
CA PHE A 102 1.89 9.75 -15.86
C PHE A 102 0.77 9.99 -16.88
N PRO A 103 0.84 9.35 -18.07
CA PRO A 103 -0.11 9.57 -19.15
C PRO A 103 -1.53 9.03 -18.83
N THR A 104 -2.56 9.81 -19.19
CA THR A 104 -3.96 9.40 -19.28
C THR A 104 -4.23 8.83 -20.66
N GLY A 105 -4.67 7.56 -20.73
CA GLY A 105 -4.59 6.68 -21.90
C GLY A 105 -4.91 7.31 -23.25
N HIS A 106 -3.92 7.22 -24.16
CA HIS A 106 -3.90 7.39 -25.63
C HIS A 106 -2.48 7.10 -26.15
N GLY A 107 -1.46 7.13 -25.28
CA GLY A 107 -0.10 6.66 -25.53
C GLY A 107 0.18 5.27 -24.96
N LEU A 108 1.25 4.64 -25.42
CA LEU A 108 1.73 3.36 -24.91
C LEU A 108 2.28 3.53 -23.49
N CYS A 109 1.68 2.84 -22.51
CA CYS A 109 2.09 2.84 -21.10
C CYS A 109 1.90 1.46 -20.47
N VAL A 110 2.57 1.21 -19.33
CA VAL A 110 2.41 -0.03 -18.55
C VAL A 110 1.09 0.01 -17.78
N ALA A 111 0.15 -0.84 -18.16
CA ALA A 111 -1.16 -0.98 -17.51
C ALA A 111 -1.12 -2.05 -16.40
N ALA A 112 -2.14 -2.04 -15.53
CA ALA A 112 -2.33 -3.10 -14.55
C ALA A 112 -2.50 -4.46 -15.24
N VAL A 113 -1.85 -5.49 -14.68
CA VAL A 113 -1.99 -6.88 -15.16
C VAL A 113 -3.13 -7.56 -14.43
N SER A 114 -3.41 -7.14 -13.19
CA SER A 114 -4.63 -7.49 -12.48
C SER A 114 -5.82 -6.92 -13.23
N ASN A 115 -6.54 -7.76 -13.98
CA ASN A 115 -7.84 -7.37 -14.52
C ASN A 115 -8.70 -6.92 -13.32
N GLY A 116 -9.37 -5.77 -13.41
CA GLY A 116 -10.25 -5.22 -12.37
C GLY A 116 -11.49 -6.06 -12.05
N SER A 117 -11.44 -7.38 -12.26
CA SER A 117 -12.46 -8.38 -11.98
C SER A 117 -12.16 -9.17 -10.70
N ARG A 118 -11.52 -8.57 -9.69
CA ARG A 118 -11.59 -9.09 -8.32
C ARG A 118 -12.75 -8.37 -7.63
N PRO A 119 -13.69 -9.09 -7.00
CA PRO A 119 -14.77 -8.42 -6.28
C PRO A 119 -14.14 -7.55 -5.20
N SER A 120 -14.12 -6.23 -5.41
CA SER A 120 -13.80 -5.26 -4.37
C SER A 120 -14.85 -5.46 -3.30
N ARG A 121 -14.54 -6.27 -2.28
CA ARG A 121 -15.50 -6.50 -1.21
C ARG A 121 -15.70 -5.13 -0.52
N PRO A 122 -16.95 -4.74 -0.23
CA PRO A 122 -17.21 -3.38 0.16
C PRO A 122 -16.48 -3.01 1.46
N PRO A 123 -16.01 -1.76 1.56
CA PRO A 123 -15.24 -1.28 2.68
C PRO A 123 -15.94 -1.56 4.00
N VAL A 124 -15.20 -2.08 4.98
CA VAL A 124 -15.69 -2.31 6.33
C VAL A 124 -15.40 -1.08 7.16
N LYS A 125 -16.42 -0.39 7.63
CA LYS A 125 -16.24 0.71 8.57
C LYS A 125 -16.14 0.16 9.99
N VAL A 126 -15.04 0.45 10.66
CA VAL A 126 -14.77 0.06 12.04
C VAL A 126 -14.51 1.27 12.93
N ARG A 127 -14.85 1.15 14.20
CA ARG A 127 -14.43 2.08 15.24
C ARG A 127 -13.43 1.36 16.14
N LEU A 128 -12.28 2.01 16.33
CA LEU A 128 -11.23 1.56 17.23
C LEU A 128 -11.18 2.51 18.41
N SER A 129 -10.93 1.98 19.61
CA SER A 129 -10.72 2.82 20.79
C SER A 129 -9.72 2.19 21.76
N ARG A 130 -9.05 3.05 22.50
CA ARG A 130 -8.02 2.67 23.46
C ARG A 130 -8.64 2.24 24.79
N ARG A 131 -8.00 1.29 25.49
CA ARG A 131 -8.31 1.01 26.89
C ARG A 131 -7.98 2.25 27.74
N ASN A 132 -8.76 2.48 28.79
CA ASN A 132 -8.39 3.43 29.86
C ASN A 132 -7.26 2.81 30.70
N GLY A 133 -6.04 2.84 30.16
CA GLY A 133 -4.80 2.45 30.83
C GLY A 133 -3.81 3.61 30.81
N SER A 134 -3.04 3.78 31.88
CA SER A 134 -2.12 4.91 32.11
C SER A 134 -0.81 4.84 31.31
N SER A 135 -0.61 3.82 30.47
CA SER A 135 0.64 3.67 29.72
C SER A 135 0.49 4.21 28.29
N SER A 136 1.54 4.80 27.72
CA SER A 136 1.55 5.43 26.39
C SER A 136 2.26 4.59 25.32
N GLY A 137 2.49 3.29 25.57
CA GLY A 137 3.32 2.43 24.71
C GLY A 137 2.56 1.65 23.61
N PRO A 138 3.27 1.13 22.59
CA PRO A 138 2.71 0.27 21.53
C PRO A 138 2.14 -1.07 22.04
N SER A 139 2.70 -1.59 23.14
CA SER A 139 2.31 -2.84 23.79
C SER A 139 1.00 -2.77 24.58
N ASP A 140 0.39 -1.58 24.72
CA ASP A 140 -0.90 -1.36 25.41
C ASP A 140 -2.07 -1.19 24.42
N CYS A 141 -1.82 -1.43 23.13
CA CYS A 141 -2.84 -1.56 22.10
C CYS A 141 -3.48 -2.96 22.19
N ASP A 142 -4.05 -3.29 23.35
CA ASP A 142 -4.98 -4.41 23.47
C ASP A 142 -6.35 -3.97 22.94
N LEU A 143 -6.61 -4.28 21.67
CA LEU A 143 -7.88 -3.97 21.00
C LEU A 143 -9.00 -4.97 21.29
N ASP A 144 -8.75 -5.98 22.12
CA ASP A 144 -9.62 -7.13 22.30
C ASP A 144 -11.00 -6.77 22.90
N SER A 145 -11.18 -5.53 23.39
CA SER A 145 -12.42 -5.09 24.04
C SER A 145 -13.21 -3.97 23.34
N ARG A 146 -12.79 -3.36 22.22
CA ARG A 146 -13.58 -2.26 21.58
C ARG A 146 -13.41 -2.07 20.06
N LEU A 147 -13.29 -3.16 19.30
CA LEU A 147 -13.54 -3.13 17.85
C LEU A 147 -15.04 -3.16 17.60
N GLU A 148 -15.62 -2.05 17.16
CA GLU A 148 -17.03 -1.99 16.72
C GLU A 148 -17.09 -1.95 15.20
N VAL A 149 -17.77 -2.93 14.59
CA VAL A 149 -18.04 -2.92 13.15
C VAL A 149 -19.27 -2.06 12.90
N LEU A 150 -19.06 -0.85 12.37
CA LEU A 150 -20.12 0.13 12.10
C LEU A 150 -20.86 -0.15 10.79
N LYS A 151 -20.17 -0.74 9.81
CA LYS A 151 -20.76 -1.20 8.55
C LYS A 151 -19.93 -2.36 8.02
N ALA A 152 -20.45 -3.57 8.14
CA ALA A 152 -19.89 -4.71 7.44
C ALA A 152 -20.39 -4.67 6.00
N GLY A 153 -19.56 -5.11 5.07
CA GLY A 153 -19.99 -5.44 3.72
C GLY A 153 -20.97 -6.63 3.69
N PRO A 154 -20.87 -7.56 2.71
CA PRO A 154 -21.69 -8.78 2.68
C PRO A 154 -21.35 -9.80 3.77
N LEU A 155 -20.43 -9.50 4.70
CA LEU A 155 -20.04 -10.38 5.79
C LEU A 155 -20.80 -10.08 7.08
N SER A 156 -21.02 -11.10 7.91
CA SER A 156 -21.57 -10.90 9.24
C SER A 156 -20.51 -10.30 10.19
N PRO A 157 -20.89 -9.43 11.14
CA PRO A 157 -19.97 -8.90 12.15
C PRO A 157 -19.24 -9.97 12.98
N GLY A 158 -19.85 -11.15 13.14
CA GLY A 158 -19.30 -12.28 13.91
C GLY A 158 -18.13 -12.99 13.24
N GLU A 159 -18.11 -13.03 11.90
CA GLU A 159 -17.00 -13.63 11.12
C GLU A 159 -15.82 -12.67 10.99
N LEU A 160 -16.11 -11.37 10.95
CA LEU A 160 -15.12 -10.34 10.65
C LEU A 160 -14.32 -9.92 11.88
N ALA A 161 -14.95 -9.84 13.05
CA ALA A 161 -14.29 -9.35 14.26
C ALA A 161 -13.05 -10.18 14.69
N PRO A 162 -13.05 -11.53 14.65
CA PRO A 162 -11.86 -12.32 15.02
C PRO A 162 -10.67 -12.10 14.09
N THR A 163 -10.93 -12.04 12.78
CA THR A 163 -9.90 -11.77 11.76
C THR A 163 -9.30 -10.38 11.94
N LEU A 164 -10.15 -9.37 12.13
CA LEU A 164 -9.71 -8.00 12.37
C LEU A 164 -8.93 -7.84 13.68
N ARG A 165 -9.31 -8.55 14.76
CA ARG A 165 -8.54 -8.56 16.01
C ARG A 165 -7.13 -9.12 15.81
N ARG A 166 -7.01 -10.25 15.09
CA ARG A 166 -5.71 -10.83 14.75
C ARG A 166 -4.86 -9.88 13.91
N TRP A 167 -5.48 -9.16 12.96
CA TRP A 167 -4.81 -8.11 12.19
C TRP A 167 -4.25 -6.99 13.08
N LEU A 168 -5.12 -6.42 13.92
CA LEU A 168 -4.79 -5.31 14.81
C LEU A 168 -3.63 -5.65 15.76
N GLN A 169 -3.49 -6.92 16.13
CA GLN A 169 -2.38 -7.42 16.94
C GLN A 169 -1.08 -7.60 16.14
N LEU A 170 -1.16 -7.98 14.86
CA LEU A 170 0.01 -8.18 14.01
C LEU A 170 0.71 -6.87 13.63
N ASP A 171 -0.01 -5.76 13.65
CA ASP A 171 0.55 -4.43 13.36
C ASP A 171 0.20 -3.41 14.45
N ALA A 172 0.53 -3.74 15.70
CA ALA A 172 0.33 -2.87 16.86
C ALA A 172 0.97 -1.48 16.68
N THR A 173 2.05 -1.37 15.90
CA THR A 173 2.71 -0.10 15.56
C THR A 173 1.81 0.78 14.68
N CYS A 174 1.26 0.23 13.60
CA CYS A 174 0.31 0.95 12.75
C CYS A 174 -0.93 1.38 13.55
N VAL A 175 -1.51 0.47 14.34
CA VAL A 175 -2.69 0.80 15.15
C VAL A 175 -2.39 1.86 16.21
N HIS A 176 -1.24 1.78 16.87
CA HIS A 176 -0.78 2.79 17.82
C HIS A 176 -0.65 4.16 17.15
N ASN A 177 -0.03 4.23 15.98
CA ASN A 177 0.16 5.48 15.24
C ASN A 177 -1.18 6.09 14.80
N LEU A 178 -2.14 5.26 14.37
CA LEU A 178 -3.47 5.74 13.98
C LEU A 178 -4.29 6.32 15.13
N LEU A 179 -4.10 5.78 16.34
CA LEU A 179 -4.75 6.25 17.57
C LEU A 179 -3.91 7.30 18.32
N ARG A 180 -2.74 7.69 17.80
CA ARG A 180 -1.84 8.62 18.49
C ARG A 180 -2.54 9.96 18.73
N GLY A 181 -2.61 10.36 19.99
CA GLY A 181 -3.28 11.60 20.41
C GLY A 181 -4.83 11.55 20.39
N ARG A 182 -5.45 10.37 20.22
CA ARG A 182 -6.91 10.18 20.21
C ARG A 182 -7.33 8.95 21.02
N HIS A 183 -8.39 9.07 21.82
CA HIS A 183 -8.95 7.92 22.57
C HIS A 183 -9.76 6.96 21.70
N ALA A 184 -10.34 7.45 20.60
CA ALA A 184 -11.10 6.65 19.65
C ALA A 184 -11.05 7.28 18.25
N GLY A 185 -11.20 6.44 17.23
CA GLY A 185 -11.27 6.86 15.83
C GLY A 185 -12.16 5.94 15.03
N THR A 186 -12.72 6.47 13.94
CA THR A 186 -13.48 5.67 12.98
C THR A 186 -12.66 5.55 11.71
N TYR A 187 -12.53 4.31 11.25
CA TYR A 187 -11.68 3.94 10.16
C TYR A 187 -12.46 3.08 9.16
N VAL A 188 -12.19 3.23 7.89
CA VAL A 188 -12.65 2.29 6.86
C VAL A 188 -11.51 1.32 6.61
N LEU A 189 -11.79 0.01 6.51
CA LEU A 189 -10.91 -1.09 6.10
C LEU A 189 -11.29 -1.51 4.68
N CYS A 190 -10.35 -1.43 3.74
CA CYS A 190 -10.54 -1.89 2.37
C CYS A 190 -9.66 -3.11 2.11
N GLY A 191 -10.26 -4.23 1.66
CA GLY A 191 -9.55 -5.48 1.44
C GLY A 191 -10.07 -6.44 0.37
N GLU A 192 -9.16 -7.23 -0.21
CA GLU A 192 -9.49 -8.19 -1.27
C GLU A 192 -9.82 -9.60 -0.72
N ASN A 193 -9.15 -10.04 0.35
CA ASN A 193 -9.38 -11.36 0.96
C ASN A 193 -9.35 -11.36 2.50
N TRP A 194 -10.51 -11.38 3.14
CA TRP A 194 -10.59 -11.53 4.61
C TRP A 194 -10.18 -12.92 5.13
N ASP A 195 -9.85 -13.87 4.24
CA ASP A 195 -9.51 -15.26 4.62
C ASP A 195 -8.02 -15.62 4.50
N VAL A 196 -7.18 -14.91 3.73
CA VAL A 196 -5.82 -15.44 3.41
C VAL A 196 -4.68 -14.42 3.32
N SER A 197 -4.89 -13.11 3.23
CA SER A 197 -3.78 -12.17 3.40
C SER A 197 -4.24 -10.85 4.00
N LEU A 198 -3.60 -10.51 5.11
CA LEU A 198 -3.86 -9.37 6.00
C LEU A 198 -3.24 -8.06 5.48
N ALA A 199 -2.76 -8.10 4.24
CA ALA A 199 -2.19 -7.02 3.44
C ALA A 199 -3.20 -5.96 2.99
N ASP A 200 -4.45 -6.38 2.84
CA ASP A 200 -5.51 -5.58 2.24
C ASP A 200 -6.42 -5.02 3.35
N ALA A 201 -5.89 -4.36 4.37
CA ALA A 201 -6.74 -3.76 5.40
C ALA A 201 -6.25 -2.36 5.70
N LEU A 202 -6.66 -1.42 4.86
CA LEU A 202 -6.28 -0.01 4.99
C LEU A 202 -7.18 0.66 6.00
N LEU A 203 -6.71 1.12 7.15
CA LEU A 203 -7.51 1.92 8.09
C LEU A 203 -7.50 3.41 7.68
N LEU A 204 -8.54 3.88 7.01
CA LEU A 204 -8.70 5.29 6.60
C LEU A 204 -9.50 6.08 7.63
N PRO A 205 -8.95 7.13 8.30
CA PRO A 205 -9.72 7.95 9.22
C PRO A 205 -10.88 8.64 8.50
N THR A 206 -12.11 8.52 9.02
CA THR A 206 -13.30 9.13 8.38
C THR A 206 -13.42 10.64 8.56
N ASN A 207 -12.52 11.24 9.36
CA ASN A 207 -12.43 12.69 9.56
C ASN A 207 -11.15 13.22 8.93
N SER A 208 -11.20 13.45 7.61
CA SER A 208 -10.37 14.45 6.95
C SER A 208 -11.19 15.08 5.83
N ASN A 209 -11.46 16.37 5.95
CA ASN A 209 -11.96 17.27 4.90
C ASN A 209 -10.94 17.41 3.74
N THR A 210 -10.35 16.33 3.26
CA THR A 210 -9.37 16.36 2.15
C THR A 210 -9.71 15.29 1.14
N LEU A 211 -10.75 15.55 0.37
CA LEU A 211 -11.01 15.04 -0.97
C LEU A 211 -11.61 16.20 -1.78
N HIS A 212 -10.74 17.13 -2.14
CA HIS A 212 -10.89 18.06 -3.25
C HIS A 212 -9.57 18.05 -4.03
#